data_AF-A0A519JRD9-F1
#
_entry.id   AF-A0A519JRD9-F1
#
_cell.length_a   1.000
_cell.length_b   1.000
_cell.length_c   1.000
_cell.angle_alpha   90.00
_cell.angle_beta   90.00
_cell.angle_gamma   90.00
#
_symmetry.space_group_name_H-M   'P 1'
#
loop_
_entity.id
_entity.type
_entity.pdbx_description
1 polymer ?
#
loop_
_entity_poly.entity_id
_entity_poly.type
_entity_poly.pdbx_seq_one_letter_code
_entity_poly.pdbx_strand_id
1 'polypeptide(L)' 'DFRDEPIAERQASRSEYGRSRYHQAADEWSPNWDLRGQVEDLQVLYSVGQDLANSRVWPQWKDGSEFGPARAATADQRD' A
#
# COMPACT_ATOMS: atom_id res chain seq x y z
N ASP A 1 17.15 -8.50 0.30
CA ASP A 1 17.07 -8.77 -1.15
C ASP A 1 15.71 -8.37 -1.66
N PHE A 2 15.66 -7.55 -2.72
CA PHE A 2 14.42 -7.35 -3.46
C PHE A 2 14.11 -8.63 -4.22
N ARG A 3 12.82 -9.01 -4.29
CA ARG A 3 12.39 -10.23 -4.98
C ARG A 3 12.72 -10.22 -6.49
N ASP A 4 12.86 -9.04 -7.10
CA ASP A 4 13.01 -8.85 -8.55
C ASP A 4 14.21 -7.95 -8.93
N GLU A 5 15.44 -8.39 -8.68
CA GLU A 5 16.62 -7.76 -9.28
C GLU A 5 16.78 -8.17 -10.76
N PRO A 6 17.30 -7.30 -11.66
CA PRO A 6 17.85 -5.97 -11.38
C PRO A 6 16.77 -4.87 -11.32
N ILE A 7 16.86 -3.97 -10.32
CA ILE A 7 15.89 -2.88 -10.13
C ILE A 7 16.14 -1.61 -10.96
N ALA A 8 17.33 -1.46 -11.55
CA ALA A 8 17.77 -0.21 -12.19
C ALA A 8 16.83 0.25 -13.32
N GLU A 9 16.40 -0.67 -14.19
CA GLU A 9 15.47 -0.36 -15.28
C GLU A 9 14.10 0.06 -14.76
N ARG A 10 13.58 -0.65 -13.74
CA ARG A 10 12.30 -0.31 -13.10
C ARG A 10 12.35 1.07 -12.44
N GLN A 11 13.47 1.42 -11.80
CA GLN A 11 13.68 2.75 -11.22
C GLN A 11 13.75 3.85 -12.30
N ALA A 12 14.41 3.58 -13.42
CA ALA A 12 14.48 4.51 -14.54
C ALA A 12 13.09 4.75 -15.16
N SER A 13 12.32 3.68 -15.39
CA SER A 13 10.94 3.75 -15.88
C SER A 13 10.04 4.53 -14.92
N ARG A 14 10.07 4.22 -13.61
CA ARG A 14 9.32 4.95 -12.59
C ARG A 14 9.68 6.45 -12.55
N SER A 15 10.97 6.77 -12.67
CA SER A 15 11.45 8.15 -12.65
C SER A 15 11.04 8.93 -13.90
N GLU A 16 11.09 8.32 -15.08
CA GLU A 16 10.58 8.93 -16.32
C GLU A 16 9.08 9.19 -16.23
N TYR A 17 8.31 8.21 -15.75
CA TYR A 17 6.87 8.30 -15.60
C TYR A 17 6.50 9.42 -14.63
N GLY A 18 7.12 9.46 -13.45
CA GLY A 18 6.90 10.50 -12.45
C GLY A 18 7.24 11.90 -12.95
N ARG A 19 8.28 12.04 -13.79
CA ARG A 19 8.71 13.33 -14.33
C ARG A 19 7.82 13.84 -15.45
N SER A 20 7.29 12.95 -16.30
CA SER A 20 6.72 13.35 -17.61
C SER A 20 5.26 12.98 -17.79
N ARG A 21 4.71 12.08 -16.97
CA ARG A 21 3.41 11.46 -17.19
C ARG A 21 2.48 11.57 -15.98
N TYR A 22 2.99 11.35 -14.77
CA TYR A 22 2.17 11.37 -13.55
C TYR A 22 1.43 12.71 -13.38
N HIS A 23 0.10 12.64 -13.19
CA HIS A 23 -0.80 13.80 -13.11
C HIS A 23 -0.75 14.73 -14.35
N GLN A 24 -0.34 14.21 -15.51
CA GLN A 24 -0.33 14.92 -16.79
C GLN A 24 -1.27 14.24 -17.80
N ALA A 25 -1.44 14.84 -18.98
CA ALA A 25 -2.24 14.26 -20.06
C ALA A 25 -1.75 12.88 -20.53
N ALA A 26 -0.47 12.56 -20.31
CA ALA A 26 0.14 11.28 -20.66
C ALA A 26 0.04 10.21 -19.55
N ASP A 27 -0.75 10.46 -18.49
CA ASP A 27 -1.04 9.52 -17.40
C ASP A 27 -2.05 8.46 -17.87
N GLU A 28 -1.57 7.53 -18.70
CA GLU A 28 -2.39 6.52 -19.36
C GLU A 28 -1.92 5.11 -19.01
N TRP A 29 -2.88 4.18 -19.00
CA TRP A 29 -2.60 2.76 -18.86
C TRP A 29 -1.75 2.22 -20.03
N SER A 30 -0.89 1.24 -19.73
CA SER A 30 -0.12 0.51 -20.75
C SER A 30 -0.24 -1.00 -20.58
N PRO A 31 -0.41 -1.76 -21.68
CA PRO A 31 -0.40 -3.23 -21.64
C PRO A 31 0.96 -3.81 -21.27
N ASN A 32 2.02 -3.01 -21.35
CA ASN A 32 3.40 -3.46 -21.08
C ASN A 32 3.79 -3.32 -19.60
N TRP A 33 2.89 -2.85 -18.74
CA TRP A 33 3.17 -2.76 -17.30
C TRP A 33 3.26 -4.14 -16.67
N ASP A 34 4.33 -4.37 -15.89
CA ASP A 34 4.39 -5.49 -14.97
C ASP A 34 3.55 -5.18 -13.72
N LEU A 35 2.37 -5.79 -13.65
CA LEU A 35 1.37 -5.53 -12.61
C LEU A 35 1.48 -6.47 -11.40
N ARG A 36 2.49 -7.35 -11.35
CA ARG A 36 2.59 -8.36 -10.28
C ARG A 36 2.70 -7.72 -8.90
N GLY A 37 3.47 -6.64 -8.76
CA GLY A 37 3.59 -5.90 -7.49
C GLY A 37 2.25 -5.27 -7.05
N GLN A 38 1.50 -4.68 -7.99
CA GLN A 38 0.18 -4.12 -7.69
C GLN A 38 -0.82 -5.21 -7.27
N VAL A 39 -0.72 -6.42 -7.84
CA VAL A 39 -1.53 -7.55 -7.39
C VAL A 39 -1.17 -7.96 -5.95
N GLU A 40 0.10 -7.99 -5.58
CA GLU A 40 0.52 -8.24 -4.19
C GLU A 40 -0.02 -7.17 -3.23
N ASP A 41 0.05 -5.89 -3.61
CA ASP A 41 -0.52 -4.79 -2.82
C ASP A 41 -2.04 -4.97 -2.61
N LEU A 42 -2.76 -5.30 -3.68
CA LEU A 42 -4.21 -5.55 -3.63
C LEU A 42 -4.57 -6.76 -2.77
N GLN A 43 -3.75 -7.81 -2.78
CA GLN A 43 -3.96 -8.97 -1.91
C GLN A 43 -3.87 -8.61 -0.43
N VAL A 44 -2.90 -7.77 -0.05
CA VAL A 44 -2.78 -7.27 1.34
C VAL A 44 -4.01 -6.45 1.72
N LEU A 45 -4.41 -5.49 0.88
CA LEU A 45 -5.58 -4.65 1.13
C LEU A 45 -6.87 -5.47 1.24
N TYR A 46 -7.05 -6.42 0.33
CA TYR A 46 -8.21 -7.32 0.34
C TYR A 46 -8.25 -8.15 1.62
N SER A 47 -7.13 -8.73 2.04
CA SER A 47 -7.06 -9.59 3.23
C SER A 47 -7.37 -8.78 4.50
N VAL A 48 -6.75 -7.60 4.65
CA VAL A 48 -7.04 -6.70 5.78
C VAL A 48 -8.50 -6.25 5.79
N GLY A 49 -9.02 -5.84 4.63
CA GLY A 49 -10.42 -5.42 4.52
C GLY A 49 -11.40 -6.55 4.85
N GLN A 50 -11.12 -7.77 4.36
CA GLN A 50 -11.91 -8.96 4.63
C GLN A 50 -11.92 -9.29 6.12
N ASP A 51 -10.77 -9.26 6.79
CA ASP A 51 -10.67 -9.53 8.22
C ASP A 51 -11.43 -8.49 9.05
N LEU A 52 -11.27 -7.20 8.74
CA LEU A 52 -11.95 -6.12 9.46
C LEU A 52 -13.47 -6.15 9.27
N ALA A 53 -13.94 -6.42 8.05
CA ALA A 53 -15.37 -6.42 7.75
C ALA A 53 -16.11 -7.61 8.40
N ASN A 54 -15.41 -8.72 8.66
CA ASN A 54 -15.99 -9.97 9.14
C ASN A 54 -15.58 -10.33 10.58
N SER A 55 -15.03 -9.37 11.33
CA SER A 55 -14.57 -9.58 12.71
C SER A 55 -15.00 -8.43 13.63
N ARG A 56 -15.05 -8.70 14.93
CA ARG A 56 -15.15 -7.69 15.99
C ARG A 56 -13.79 -7.34 16.59
N VAL A 57 -12.73 -8.01 16.16
CA VAL A 57 -11.36 -7.77 16.65
C VAL A 57 -10.84 -6.47 16.05
N TRP A 58 -10.56 -5.49 16.91
CA TRP A 58 -9.90 -4.26 16.48
C TRP A 58 -8.38 -4.34 16.52
N PRO A 59 -7.69 -4.04 15.39
CA PRO A 59 -6.24 -3.99 15.36
C PRO A 59 -5.70 -2.99 16.37
N GLN A 60 -4.63 -3.40 17.04
CA GLN A 60 -3.87 -2.58 17.96
C GLN A 60 -2.57 -2.11 17.31
N TRP A 61 -2.04 -1.00 17.80
CA TRP A 61 -0.71 -0.55 17.43
C TRP A 61 0.35 -1.43 18.08
N LYS A 62 1.53 -1.49 17.46
CA LYS A 62 2.71 -2.12 18.08
C LYS A 62 3.17 -1.31 19.29
N ASP A 63 3.78 -1.99 20.25
CA ASP A 63 4.42 -1.35 21.40
C ASP A 63 5.45 -0.31 20.94
N GLY A 64 5.43 0.86 21.59
CA GLY A 64 6.30 1.98 21.25
C GLY A 64 5.88 2.78 20.00
N SER A 65 4.78 2.42 19.33
CA SER A 65 4.24 3.24 18.25
C SER A 65 3.79 4.60 18.77
N GLU A 66 4.25 5.68 18.12
CA GLU A 66 3.84 7.06 18.43
C GLU A 66 2.32 7.29 18.30
N PHE A 67 1.64 6.47 17.50
CA PHE A 67 0.19 6.53 17.29
C PHE A 67 -0.61 5.78 18.37
N GLY A 68 0.04 4.93 19.17
CA GLY A 68 -0.58 4.12 20.21
C GLY A 68 -1.33 4.95 21.25
N PRO A 69 -0.68 5.94 21.92
CA PRO A 69 -1.33 6.77 22.93
C PRO A 69 -2.57 7.51 22.40
N ALA A 70 -2.48 8.09 21.21
CA ALA A 70 -3.61 8.79 20.59
C ALA A 70 -4.78 7.83 20.29
N ARG A 71 -4.48 6.60 19.82
CA ARG A 71 -5.53 5.60 19.54
C ARG A 71 -6.17 5.06 20.83
N ALA A 72 -5.40 4.91 21.90
CA ALA A 72 -5.92 4.43 23.19
C ALA A 72 -7.00 5.36 23.76
N ALA A 73 -6.87 6.67 23.56
CA ALA A 73 -7.85 7.66 24.04
C ALA A 73 -9.27 7.49 23.48
N THR A 74 -9.43 6.79 22.35
CA THR A 74 -10.74 6.49 21.74
C THR A 74 -11.06 4.99 21.76
N ALA A 75 -10.51 4.23 22.72
CA ALA A 75 -10.81 2.80 22.89
C ALA A 75 -12.31 2.53 23.06
N ASP A 76 -12.95 3.24 23.98
CA ASP A 76 -14.34 3.00 24.37
C ASP A 76 -15.38 3.47 23.32
N GLN A 77 -14.94 4.13 22.25
CA GLN A 77 -15.82 4.61 21.16
C GLN A 77 -16.06 3.55 20.07
N ARG A 78 -15.53 2.34 20.26
CA ARG A 78 -15.40 1.33 19.21
C ARG A 78 -16.31 0.10 19.40
N ASP A 79 -17.13 0.11 20.46
CA ASP A 79 -18.20 -0.85 20.73
C ASP A 79 -19.47 -0.54 19.92
#